data_AF-A0A0F9TKK0-F1
#
_entry.id   AF-A0A0F9TKK0-F1
#
_cell.length_a   1.000
_cell.length_b   1.000
_cell.length_c   1.000
_cell.angle_alpha   90.00
_cell.angle_beta   90.00
_cell.angle_gamma   90.00
#
_symmetry.space_group_name_H-M   'P 1'
#
loop_
_entity.id
_entity.type
_entity.pdbx_description
1 polymer ?
#
loop_
_entity_poly.entity_id
_entity_poly.type
_entity_poly.pdbx_seq_one_letter_code
_entity_poly.pdbx_strand_id
1 'polypeptide(L)'
;MEILTVKEDKLKTQLSESDKKSYIKIDWGRQGGVIAGYLIVLLGYYGIIANMVLFDIYGDWLSFTDLSLFSSIEIVPPGGVLPTGFTHVGFFPKIIFYPGRDILFWSYITYLPTYFLPPLLLFLVCFVLTYKEDIPHYGIKASIWLVPFLIAEGFILNAIMFGFSLESVILKFGSIWGYLDIIILFCIVISGSLAGMKVKKLVIRKRTV
;
A
#
# COMPACT_ATOMS: atom_id res chain seq x y z
N MET A 1 -49.86 -34.78 29.14
CA MET A 1 -49.47 -35.28 27.81
C MET A 1 -49.31 -34.14 26.79
N GLU A 2 -50.19 -33.14 26.82
CA GLU A 2 -50.23 -32.01 25.87
C GLU A 2 -49.02 -31.03 25.94
N ILE A 3 -48.35 -30.93 27.10
CA ILE A 3 -47.18 -30.03 27.26
C ILE A 3 -45.92 -30.59 26.55
N LEU A 4 -45.84 -31.92 26.39
CA LEU A 4 -44.68 -32.55 25.75
C LEU A 4 -44.71 -32.39 24.22
N THR A 5 -45.90 -32.41 23.61
CA THR A 5 -46.05 -32.25 22.16
C THR A 5 -45.68 -30.85 21.68
N VAL A 6 -46.04 -29.81 22.45
CA VAL A 6 -45.71 -28.41 22.13
C VAL A 6 -44.20 -28.14 22.17
N LYS A 7 -43.45 -28.89 23.00
CA LYS A 7 -42.00 -28.70 23.15
C LYS A 7 -41.21 -29.34 22.00
N GLU A 8 -41.70 -30.46 21.46
CA GLU A 8 -41.08 -31.12 20.30
C GLU A 8 -41.25 -30.31 19.00
N ASP A 9 -42.40 -29.68 18.79
CA ASP A 9 -42.65 -28.87 17.59
C ASP A 9 -41.79 -27.61 17.53
N LYS A 10 -41.54 -26.96 18.67
CA LYS A 10 -40.60 -25.83 18.74
C LYS A 10 -39.16 -26.26 18.47
N LEU A 11 -38.76 -27.46 18.91
CA LEU A 11 -37.42 -27.98 18.69
C LEU A 11 -37.17 -28.32 17.20
N LYS A 12 -38.16 -28.92 16.53
CA LYS A 12 -38.10 -29.23 15.09
C LYS A 12 -38.05 -27.97 14.23
N THR A 13 -38.77 -26.92 14.64
CA THR A 13 -38.76 -25.63 13.94
C THR A 13 -37.37 -24.98 14.01
N GLN A 14 -36.73 -24.97 15.18
CA GLN A 14 -35.38 -24.41 15.34
C GLN A 14 -34.28 -25.25 14.66
N LEU A 15 -34.42 -26.58 14.62
CA LEU A 15 -33.49 -27.44 13.87
C LEU A 15 -33.56 -27.16 12.35
N SER A 16 -34.77 -26.93 11.82
CA SER A 16 -34.95 -26.62 10.39
C SER A 16 -34.43 -25.24 9.96
N GLU A 17 -34.33 -24.27 10.89
CA GLU A 17 -33.73 -22.97 10.60
C GLU A 17 -32.19 -23.03 10.60
N SER A 18 -31.58 -23.97 11.33
CA SER A 18 -30.12 -24.13 11.34
C SER A 18 -29.55 -24.79 10.08
N ASP A 19 -30.38 -25.53 9.33
CA ASP A 19 -29.99 -26.19 8.07
C ASP A 19 -30.19 -25.30 6.83
N LYS A 20 -30.69 -24.07 7.00
CA LYS A 20 -30.55 -23.05 5.95
C LYS A 20 -29.07 -22.66 5.87
N LYS A 21 -28.29 -23.45 5.11
CA LYS A 21 -26.98 -23.08 4.56
C LYS A 21 -27.12 -21.66 4.04
N SER A 22 -26.64 -20.70 4.84
CA SER A 22 -26.52 -19.31 4.45
C SER A 22 -25.47 -19.31 3.34
N TYR A 23 -25.94 -19.40 2.10
CA TYR A 23 -25.09 -19.24 0.93
C TYR A 23 -24.49 -17.85 1.06
N ILE A 24 -23.21 -17.81 1.44
CA ILE A 24 -22.43 -16.57 1.48
C ILE A 24 -22.39 -16.07 0.05
N LYS A 25 -23.36 -15.23 -0.31
CA LYS A 25 -23.36 -14.51 -1.58
C LYS A 25 -22.26 -13.47 -1.46
N ILE A 26 -21.10 -13.80 -2.02
CA ILE A 26 -20.01 -12.85 -2.20
C ILE A 26 -20.48 -11.87 -3.28
N ASP A 27 -20.83 -10.64 -2.86
CA ASP A 27 -21.13 -9.55 -3.78
C ASP A 27 -19.83 -9.07 -4.45
N TRP A 28 -19.44 -9.78 -5.51
CA TRP A 28 -18.27 -9.49 -6.34
C TRP A 28 -18.30 -8.07 -6.91
N GLY A 29 -19.48 -7.47 -7.13
CA GLY A 29 -19.61 -6.09 -7.59
C GLY A 29 -19.05 -5.06 -6.59
N ARG A 30 -19.24 -5.29 -5.28
CA ARG A 30 -18.75 -4.39 -4.23
C ARG A 30 -17.28 -4.64 -3.91
N GLN A 31 -16.87 -5.90 -3.80
CA GLN A 31 -15.50 -6.27 -3.45
C GLN A 31 -14.52 -6.13 -4.63
N GLY A 32 -14.99 -6.29 -5.88
CA GLY A 32 -14.16 -6.23 -7.08
C GLY A 32 -13.50 -4.86 -7.29
N GLY A 33 -14.16 -3.77 -6.88
CA GLY A 33 -13.56 -2.43 -6.94
C GLY A 33 -12.37 -2.26 -5.99
N VAL A 34 -12.43 -2.86 -4.81
CA VAL A 34 -11.35 -2.84 -3.82
C VAL A 34 -10.16 -3.66 -4.33
N ILE A 35 -10.42 -4.86 -4.84
CA ILE A 35 -9.38 -5.75 -5.38
C ILE A 35 -8.70 -5.10 -6.59
N ALA A 36 -9.46 -4.50 -7.51
CA ALA A 36 -8.89 -3.82 -8.67
C ALA A 36 -8.06 -2.60 -8.26
N GLY A 37 -8.54 -1.77 -7.33
CA GLY A 37 -7.77 -0.64 -6.80
C GLY A 37 -6.47 -1.10 -6.16
N TYR A 38 -6.52 -2.18 -5.39
CA TYR A 38 -5.34 -2.80 -4.79
C TYR A 38 -4.34 -3.31 -5.84
N LEU A 39 -4.80 -4.04 -6.85
CA LEU A 39 -3.94 -4.51 -7.96
C LEU A 39 -3.27 -3.35 -8.70
N ILE A 40 -3.95 -2.22 -8.87
CA ILE A 40 -3.38 -1.02 -9.49
C ILE A 40 -2.28 -0.41 -8.61
N VAL A 41 -2.47 -0.35 -7.28
CA VAL A 41 -1.42 0.10 -6.35
C VAL A 41 -0.22 -0.82 -6.40
N LEU A 42 -0.46 -2.12 -6.38
CA LEU A 42 0.55 -3.16 -6.42
C LEU A 42 1.36 -3.07 -7.71
N LEU A 43 0.71 -3.16 -8.88
CA LEU A 43 1.38 -3.09 -10.18
C LEU A 43 2.06 -1.74 -10.40
N GLY A 44 1.41 -0.64 -9.99
CA GLY A 44 1.98 0.69 -10.11
C GLY A 44 3.23 0.83 -9.27
N TYR A 45 3.16 0.51 -7.97
CA TYR A 45 4.30 0.64 -7.09
C TYR A 45 5.44 -0.31 -7.44
N TYR A 46 5.17 -1.61 -7.49
CA TYR A 46 6.21 -2.59 -7.72
C TYR A 46 6.74 -2.54 -9.16
N GLY A 47 5.94 -2.09 -10.13
CA GLY A 47 6.43 -1.80 -11.48
C GLY A 47 7.43 -0.64 -11.49
N ILE A 48 7.17 0.43 -10.74
CA ILE A 48 8.10 1.56 -10.62
C ILE A 48 9.37 1.13 -9.88
N ILE A 49 9.23 0.42 -8.76
CA ILE A 49 10.37 -0.05 -7.96
C ILE A 49 11.19 -1.06 -8.76
N ALA A 50 10.56 -2.00 -9.47
CA ALA A 50 11.27 -2.91 -10.35
C ALA A 50 12.08 -2.14 -11.37
N ASN A 51 11.50 -1.13 -12.04
CA ASN A 51 12.27 -0.31 -12.98
C ASN A 51 13.41 0.47 -12.32
N MET A 52 13.26 0.92 -11.07
CA MET A 52 14.32 1.63 -10.33
C MET A 52 15.42 0.73 -9.79
N VAL A 53 15.10 -0.50 -9.41
CA VAL A 53 16.07 -1.45 -8.85
C VAL A 53 16.82 -2.18 -9.96
N LEU A 54 16.16 -2.43 -11.08
CA LEU A 54 16.71 -3.23 -12.18
C LEU A 54 17.68 -2.42 -13.05
N PHE A 55 17.53 -1.10 -13.10
CA PHE A 55 18.35 -0.22 -13.92
C PHE A 55 19.00 0.87 -13.07
N ASP A 56 20.33 1.00 -13.17
CA ASP A 56 21.03 2.15 -12.62
C ASP A 56 20.68 3.43 -13.40
N ILE A 57 21.09 4.59 -12.86
CA ILE A 57 21.00 5.91 -13.52
C ILE A 57 21.68 5.95 -14.90
N TYR A 58 22.48 4.95 -15.24
CA TYR A 58 23.16 4.78 -16.53
C TYR A 58 22.47 3.80 -17.49
N GLY A 59 21.36 3.17 -17.06
CA GLY A 59 20.65 2.16 -17.84
C GLY A 59 21.28 0.77 -17.79
N ASP A 60 22.32 0.59 -16.99
CA ASP A 60 22.97 -0.69 -16.76
C ASP A 60 22.17 -1.54 -15.75
N TRP A 61 22.19 -2.84 -15.96
CA TRP A 61 21.52 -3.79 -15.08
C TRP A 61 22.29 -3.91 -13.76
N LEU A 62 21.66 -3.55 -12.64
CA LEU A 62 22.26 -3.73 -11.33
C LEU A 62 22.15 -5.19 -10.89
N SER A 63 23.29 -5.82 -10.60
CA SER A 63 23.30 -7.16 -10.01
C SER A 63 22.72 -7.12 -8.59
N PHE A 64 21.82 -8.04 -8.30
CA PHE A 64 21.11 -8.11 -7.01
C PHE A 64 22.03 -8.33 -5.79
N THR A 65 23.25 -8.83 -6.01
CA THR A 65 24.26 -9.02 -4.95
C THR A 65 24.89 -7.71 -4.49
N ASP A 66 24.79 -6.67 -5.31
CA ASP A 66 25.57 -5.44 -5.14
C ASP A 66 24.74 -4.33 -4.47
N LEU A 67 23.44 -4.56 -4.23
CA LEU A 67 22.58 -3.63 -3.50
C LEU A 67 22.91 -3.59 -2.01
N SER A 68 23.14 -2.38 -1.50
CA SER A 68 23.28 -2.12 -0.08
C SER A 68 22.00 -2.46 0.70
N LEU A 69 22.14 -2.75 2.00
CA LEU A 69 21.00 -3.01 2.88
C LEU A 69 20.08 -1.77 2.98
N PHE A 70 20.68 -0.58 3.01
CA PHE A 70 19.98 0.70 3.13
C PHE A 70 20.13 1.52 1.86
N SER A 71 19.05 2.20 1.50
CA SER A 71 19.08 3.25 0.50
C SER A 71 19.86 4.44 1.03
N SER A 72 20.71 5.02 0.19
CA SER A 72 21.52 6.18 0.54
C SER A 72 21.29 7.30 -0.45
N ILE A 73 21.28 8.53 0.09
CA ILE A 73 21.27 9.74 -0.71
C ILE A 73 22.65 10.37 -0.58
N GLU A 74 23.37 10.48 -1.69
CA GLU A 74 24.61 11.24 -1.76
C GLU A 74 24.35 12.58 -2.44
N ILE A 75 24.80 13.65 -1.79
CA ILE A 75 24.75 15.01 -2.33
C ILE A 75 26.13 15.33 -2.87
N VAL A 76 26.26 15.38 -4.19
CA VAL A 76 27.52 15.71 -4.86
C VAL A 76 27.55 17.21 -5.11
N PRO A 77 28.46 17.96 -4.47
CA PRO A 77 28.56 19.40 -4.65
C PRO A 77 29.05 19.75 -6.08
N PRO A 78 28.88 21.00 -6.53
CA PRO A 78 29.49 21.48 -7.76
C PRO A 78 31.01 21.25 -7.74
N GLY A 79 31.56 20.62 -8.77
CA GLY A 79 32.98 20.23 -8.83
C GLY A 79 33.34 18.94 -8.08
N GLY A 80 32.38 18.28 -7.43
CA GLY A 80 32.58 16.96 -6.80
C GLY A 80 32.78 15.86 -7.83
N VAL A 81 33.51 14.80 -7.44
CA VAL A 81 33.72 13.61 -8.27
C VAL A 81 32.57 12.63 -8.02
N LEU A 82 31.88 12.23 -9.08
CA LEU A 82 30.86 11.18 -9.05
C LEU A 82 31.53 9.83 -8.83
N PRO A 83 30.83 8.81 -8.30
CA PRO A 83 31.38 7.46 -8.14
C PRO A 83 31.88 6.84 -9.44
N THR A 84 31.38 7.33 -10.58
CA THR A 84 31.85 6.96 -11.92
C THR A 84 33.20 7.57 -12.30
N GLY A 85 33.82 8.36 -11.42
CA GLY A 85 35.06 9.10 -11.67
C GLY A 85 34.86 10.40 -12.47
N PHE A 86 33.64 10.72 -12.91
CA PHE A 86 33.36 11.95 -13.64
C PHE A 86 33.17 13.14 -12.69
N THR A 87 33.74 14.29 -13.04
CA THR A 87 33.55 15.53 -12.28
C THR A 87 32.20 16.15 -12.61
N HIS A 88 31.39 16.43 -11.58
CA HIS A 88 30.10 17.09 -11.75
C HIS A 88 30.29 18.59 -12.05
N VAL A 89 30.01 18.98 -13.30
CA VAL A 89 30.15 20.36 -13.82
C VAL A 89 28.88 21.21 -13.68
N GLY A 90 27.80 20.68 -13.09
CA GLY A 90 26.56 21.42 -12.88
C GLY A 90 26.64 22.45 -11.76
N PHE A 91 25.91 23.56 -11.90
CA PHE A 91 25.84 24.64 -10.92
C PHE A 91 25.08 24.25 -9.63
N PHE A 92 24.12 23.34 -9.74
CA PHE A 92 23.34 22.84 -8.61
C PHE A 92 23.90 21.53 -8.09
N PRO A 93 23.88 21.28 -6.77
CA PRO A 93 24.29 19.99 -6.23
C PRO A 93 23.45 18.87 -6.85
N LYS A 94 24.13 17.81 -7.30
CA LYS A 94 23.46 16.63 -7.86
C LYS A 94 23.12 15.68 -6.72
N ILE A 95 21.85 15.35 -6.59
CA ILE A 95 21.35 14.37 -5.64
C ILE A 95 21.36 13.01 -6.34
N ILE A 96 22.15 12.07 -5.84
CA ILE A 96 22.21 10.70 -6.34
C ILE A 96 21.54 9.80 -5.31
N PHE A 97 20.60 8.99 -5.79
CA PHE A 97 19.89 8.03 -4.98
C PHE A 97 20.41 6.63 -5.32
N TYR A 98 20.89 5.91 -4.32
CA TYR A 98 21.24 4.50 -4.46
C TYR A 98 20.12 3.67 -3.85
N PRO A 99 19.44 2.82 -4.65
CA PRO A 99 18.41 1.95 -4.14
C PRO A 99 19.04 0.91 -3.20
N GLY A 100 18.47 0.79 -1.99
CA GLY A 100 18.80 -0.28 -1.05
C GLY A 100 17.71 -1.33 -0.98
N ARG A 101 17.94 -2.42 -0.25
CA ARG A 101 16.94 -3.49 -0.03
C ARG A 101 15.71 -3.02 0.77
N ASP A 102 15.83 -1.92 1.49
CA ASP A 102 14.77 -1.21 2.21
C ASP A 102 13.71 -0.58 1.29
N ILE A 103 14.04 -0.39 0.01
CA ILE A 103 13.16 0.24 -0.99
C ILE A 103 11.85 -0.53 -1.23
N LEU A 104 11.86 -1.84 -0.95
CA LEU A 104 10.68 -2.69 -1.12
C LEU A 104 9.56 -2.43 -0.11
N PHE A 105 9.86 -1.68 0.96
CA PHE A 105 8.94 -1.45 2.06
C PHE A 105 8.20 -0.10 2.00
N TRP A 106 7.96 0.46 0.81
CA TRP A 106 7.29 1.77 0.67
C TRP A 106 7.99 2.85 1.50
N SER A 107 9.29 3.01 1.29
CA SER A 107 10.05 4.04 2.01
C SER A 107 9.76 5.44 1.47
N TYR A 108 9.53 6.42 2.35
CA TYR A 108 9.29 7.81 1.96
C TYR A 108 10.47 8.40 1.17
N ILE A 109 11.67 7.85 1.33
CA ILE A 109 12.88 8.28 0.63
C ILE A 109 12.71 8.14 -0.90
N THR A 110 11.93 7.15 -1.34
CA THR A 110 11.63 6.89 -2.76
C THR A 110 10.65 7.88 -3.37
N TYR A 111 9.93 8.66 -2.56
CA TYR A 111 8.85 9.49 -3.07
C TYR A 111 9.38 10.63 -3.94
N LEU A 112 10.51 11.24 -3.59
CA LEU A 112 11.11 12.27 -4.42
C LEU A 112 11.62 11.69 -5.77
N PRO A 113 12.45 10.62 -5.79
CA PRO A 113 12.87 9.98 -7.04
C PRO A 113 11.72 9.50 -7.94
N THR A 114 10.62 9.03 -7.35
CA THR A 114 9.45 8.53 -8.09
C THR A 114 8.43 9.61 -8.44
N TYR A 115 8.78 10.90 -8.29
CA TYR A 115 7.88 12.04 -8.52
C TYR A 115 6.55 11.95 -7.74
N PHE A 116 6.60 11.37 -6.53
CA PHE A 116 5.45 11.10 -5.66
C PHE A 116 4.38 10.22 -6.32
N LEU A 117 4.72 9.46 -7.36
CA LEU A 117 3.75 8.68 -8.10
C LEU A 117 3.12 7.56 -7.23
N PRO A 118 3.89 6.78 -6.46
CA PRO A 118 3.32 5.83 -5.51
C PRO A 118 2.38 6.42 -4.46
N PRO A 119 2.77 7.44 -3.66
CA PRO A 119 1.88 8.00 -2.65
C PRO A 119 0.65 8.66 -3.29
N LEU A 120 0.76 9.25 -4.49
CA LEU A 120 -0.36 9.82 -5.22
C LEU A 120 -1.34 8.75 -5.70
N LEU A 121 -0.84 7.62 -6.19
CA LEU A 121 -1.65 6.49 -6.64
C LEU A 121 -2.37 5.84 -5.45
N LEU A 122 -1.67 5.65 -4.32
CA LEU A 122 -2.27 5.20 -3.07
C LEU A 122 -3.38 6.17 -2.59
N PHE A 123 -3.09 7.47 -2.61
CA PHE A 123 -4.07 8.51 -2.27
C PHE A 123 -5.32 8.40 -3.15
N LEU A 124 -5.15 8.28 -4.47
CA LEU A 124 -6.24 8.17 -5.44
C LEU A 124 -7.07 6.91 -5.19
N VAL A 125 -6.43 5.76 -4.94
CA VAL A 125 -7.15 4.52 -4.67
C VAL A 125 -7.95 4.60 -3.38
N CYS A 126 -7.39 5.12 -2.29
CA CYS A 126 -8.13 5.36 -1.05
C CYS A 126 -9.28 6.37 -1.24
N PHE A 127 -9.06 7.41 -2.05
CA PHE A 127 -10.08 8.38 -2.43
C PHE A 127 -11.25 7.71 -3.17
N VAL A 128 -10.96 6.93 -4.23
CA VAL A 128 -11.97 6.26 -5.05
C VAL A 128 -12.71 5.20 -4.24
N LEU A 129 -12.01 4.43 -3.41
CA LEU A 129 -12.62 3.42 -2.54
C LEU A 129 -13.64 4.08 -1.60
N THR A 130 -13.26 5.17 -0.94
CA THR A 130 -14.17 5.88 -0.03
C THR A 130 -15.31 6.60 -0.76
N TYR A 131 -15.06 7.09 -1.97
CA TYR A 131 -16.09 7.76 -2.78
C TYR A 131 -17.16 6.78 -3.29
N LYS A 132 -16.76 5.56 -3.70
CA LYS A 132 -17.69 4.54 -4.22
C LYS A 132 -18.55 3.90 -3.13
N GLU A 133 -18.06 3.79 -1.89
CA GLU A 133 -18.78 3.17 -0.78
C GLU A 133 -20.01 3.98 -0.34
N ASP A 134 -21.18 3.34 -0.25
CA ASP A 134 -22.47 3.99 0.09
C ASP A 134 -22.38 4.77 1.40
N ILE A 135 -21.78 4.16 2.42
CA ILE A 135 -21.52 4.77 3.71
C ILE A 135 -20.02 5.07 3.82
N PRO A 136 -19.59 6.35 3.84
CA PRO A 136 -18.18 6.73 3.80
C PRO A 136 -17.33 6.12 4.94
N HIS A 137 -17.93 5.86 6.09
CA HIS A 137 -17.24 5.24 7.22
C HIS A 137 -16.71 3.82 6.92
N TYR A 138 -17.42 3.03 6.11
CA TYR A 138 -16.91 1.73 5.68
C TYR A 138 -15.70 1.88 4.76
N GLY A 139 -15.74 2.86 3.84
CA GLY A 139 -14.62 3.17 2.95
C GLY A 139 -13.35 3.61 3.70
N ILE A 140 -13.50 4.43 4.76
CA ILE A 140 -12.38 4.81 5.63
C ILE A 140 -11.82 3.58 6.36
N LYS A 141 -12.68 2.75 6.94
CA LYS A 141 -12.24 1.52 7.64
C LYS A 141 -11.50 0.57 6.70
N ALA A 142 -12.02 0.36 5.49
CA ALA A 142 -11.39 -0.46 4.45
C ALA A 142 -10.04 0.13 4.03
N SER A 143 -9.94 1.45 3.87
CA SER A 143 -8.68 2.12 3.52
C SER A 143 -7.63 1.95 4.62
N ILE A 144 -8.00 2.06 5.89
CA ILE A 144 -7.07 1.84 7.03
C ILE A 144 -6.55 0.40 7.04
N TRP A 145 -7.40 -0.58 6.74
CA TRP A 145 -7.00 -2.00 6.64
C TRP A 145 -6.05 -2.29 5.48
N LEU A 146 -5.97 -1.41 4.48
CA LEU A 146 -5.04 -1.56 3.36
C LEU A 146 -3.58 -1.37 3.79
N VAL A 147 -3.31 -0.58 4.83
CA VAL A 147 -1.95 -0.33 5.34
C VAL A 147 -1.21 -1.60 5.81
N PRO A 148 -1.74 -2.39 6.75
CA PRO A 148 -1.06 -3.62 7.17
C PRO A 148 -0.95 -4.64 6.02
N PHE A 149 -1.87 -4.61 5.06
CA PHE A 149 -1.82 -5.47 3.88
C PHE A 149 -0.67 -5.09 2.95
N LEU A 150 -0.47 -3.80 2.67
CA LEU A 150 0.70 -3.31 1.91
C LEU A 150 2.02 -3.65 2.60
N ILE A 151 2.09 -3.54 3.92
CA ILE A 151 3.29 -3.90 4.68
C ILE A 151 3.57 -5.40 4.57
N ALA A 152 2.56 -6.24 4.80
CA ALA A 152 2.69 -7.69 4.70
C ALA A 152 3.11 -8.12 3.29
N GLU A 153 2.56 -7.47 2.27
CA GLU A 153 2.95 -7.71 0.89
C GLU A 153 4.40 -7.29 0.61
N GLY A 154 4.85 -6.14 1.10
CA GLY A 154 6.25 -5.72 0.98
C GLY A 154 7.20 -6.77 1.57
N PHE A 155 6.82 -7.40 2.67
CA PHE A 155 7.55 -8.55 3.23
C PHE A 155 7.52 -9.78 2.33
N ILE A 156 6.35 -10.14 1.78
CA ILE A 156 6.23 -11.28 0.86
C ILE A 156 7.11 -11.08 -0.37
N LEU A 157 7.07 -9.89 -0.98
CA LEU A 157 7.86 -9.59 -2.18
C LEU A 157 9.35 -9.49 -1.89
N ASN A 158 9.74 -8.93 -0.75
CA ASN A 158 11.13 -8.99 -0.28
C ASN A 158 11.57 -10.45 -0.09
N ALA A 159 10.74 -11.29 0.52
CA ALA A 159 11.05 -12.69 0.72
C ALA A 159 11.16 -13.48 -0.59
N ILE A 160 10.33 -13.16 -1.60
CA ILE A 160 10.41 -13.77 -2.93
C ILE A 160 11.68 -13.32 -3.67
N MET A 161 12.05 -12.05 -3.60
CA MET A 161 13.19 -11.50 -4.35
C MET A 161 14.55 -11.77 -3.69
N PHE A 162 14.63 -11.67 -2.37
CA PHE A 162 15.89 -11.76 -1.62
C PHE A 162 15.99 -13.00 -0.73
N GLY A 163 14.96 -13.85 -0.73
CA GLY A 163 14.83 -14.96 0.21
C GLY A 163 14.26 -14.51 1.55
N PHE A 164 13.83 -15.48 2.35
CA PHE A 164 13.29 -15.19 3.68
C PHE A 164 14.41 -14.70 4.61
N SER A 165 14.38 -13.42 4.98
CA SER A 165 15.32 -12.82 5.92
C SER A 165 14.60 -12.06 7.03
N LEU A 166 14.98 -12.34 8.29
CA LEU A 166 14.54 -11.58 9.45
C LEU A 166 15.12 -10.16 9.49
N GLU A 167 16.19 -9.91 8.75
CA GLU A 167 16.85 -8.61 8.69
C GLU A 167 15.89 -7.52 8.19
N SER A 168 15.09 -7.83 7.18
CA SER A 168 14.02 -6.97 6.67
C SER A 168 12.99 -6.58 7.73
N VAL A 169 12.62 -7.52 8.60
CA VAL A 169 11.66 -7.29 9.69
C VAL A 169 12.27 -6.39 10.75
N ILE A 170 13.52 -6.68 11.14
CA ILE A 170 14.27 -5.87 12.10
C ILE A 170 14.50 -4.46 11.54
N LEU A 171 14.73 -4.31 10.24
CA LEU A 171 14.94 -3.02 9.61
C LEU A 171 13.68 -2.17 9.63
N LYS A 172 12.51 -2.77 9.36
CA LYS A 172 11.24 -2.02 9.34
C LYS A 172 10.69 -1.72 10.74
N PHE A 173 10.82 -2.64 11.68
CA PHE A 173 10.23 -2.51 13.02
C PHE A 173 11.25 -2.18 14.13
N GLY A 174 12.55 -2.34 13.88
CA GLY A 174 13.62 -2.01 14.83
C GLY A 174 14.23 -0.63 14.63
N SER A 175 13.86 0.10 13.57
CA SER A 175 14.40 1.42 13.24
C SER A 175 13.33 2.51 13.35
N ILE A 176 13.71 3.68 13.88
CA ILE A 176 12.85 4.88 13.94
C ILE A 176 12.37 5.30 12.55
N TRP A 177 13.21 5.10 11.52
CA TRP A 177 12.90 5.41 10.13
C TRP A 177 11.77 4.54 9.58
N GLY A 178 11.75 3.26 9.97
CA GLY A 178 10.68 2.34 9.57
C GLY A 178 9.33 2.69 10.20
N TYR A 179 9.31 3.19 11.44
CA TYR A 179 8.09 3.73 12.04
C TYR A 179 7.60 5.02 11.37
N LEU A 180 8.53 5.90 10.98
CA LEU A 180 8.21 7.13 10.26
C LEU A 180 7.54 6.81 8.91
N ASP A 181 8.07 5.84 8.16
CA ASP A 181 7.42 5.33 6.93
C ASP A 181 5.97 4.89 7.19
N ILE A 182 5.74 4.10 8.25
CA ILE A 182 4.40 3.61 8.59
C ILE A 182 3.46 4.78 8.89
N ILE A 183 3.91 5.78 9.64
CA ILE A 183 3.12 6.98 9.95
C ILE A 183 2.75 7.74 8.68
N ILE A 184 3.73 7.97 7.78
CA ILE A 184 3.48 8.65 6.50
C ILE A 184 2.46 7.87 5.66
N LEU A 185 2.59 6.54 5.62
CA LEU A 185 1.67 5.67 4.89
C LEU A 185 0.23 5.81 5.43
N PHE A 186 0.05 5.83 6.76
CA PHE A 186 -1.24 6.11 7.38
C PHE A 186 -1.75 7.52 7.05
N CYS A 187 -0.91 8.54 7.07
CA CYS A 187 -1.30 9.91 6.73
C CYS A 187 -1.83 10.02 5.29
N ILE A 188 -1.18 9.34 4.33
CA ILE A 188 -1.61 9.31 2.92
C ILE A 188 -2.98 8.62 2.80
N VAL A 189 -3.14 7.46 3.42
CA VAL A 189 -4.40 6.69 3.39
C VAL A 189 -5.56 7.47 4.04
N ILE A 190 -5.32 8.09 5.19
CA ILE A 190 -6.31 8.91 5.89
C ILE A 190 -6.66 10.16 5.07
N SER A 191 -5.67 10.85 4.50
CA SER A 191 -5.93 12.05 3.68
C SER A 191 -6.75 11.73 2.43
N GLY A 192 -6.43 10.64 1.71
CA GLY A 192 -7.19 10.20 0.53
C GLY A 192 -8.64 9.83 0.88
N SER A 193 -8.84 9.06 1.94
CA SER A 193 -10.18 8.65 2.37
C SER A 193 -11.03 9.83 2.88
N LEU A 194 -10.45 10.76 3.65
CA LEU A 194 -11.14 11.98 4.09
C LEU A 194 -11.52 12.88 2.91
N ALA A 195 -10.66 13.01 1.91
CA ALA A 195 -10.96 13.75 0.69
C ALA A 195 -12.14 13.11 -0.07
N GLY A 196 -12.15 11.78 -0.22
CA GLY A 196 -13.26 11.04 -0.85
C GLY A 196 -14.59 11.26 -0.15
N MET A 197 -14.59 11.21 1.19
CA MET A 197 -15.78 11.50 2.00
C MET A 197 -16.30 12.94 1.80
N LYS A 198 -15.40 13.94 1.81
CA LYS A 198 -15.79 15.35 1.63
C LYS A 198 -16.41 15.58 0.26
N VAL A 199 -15.79 15.06 -0.80
CA VAL A 199 -16.31 15.18 -2.17
C VAL A 199 -17.67 14.52 -2.29
N LYS A 200 -17.86 13.32 -1.73
CA LYS A 200 -19.17 12.64 -1.74
C LYS A 200 -20.26 13.47 -1.05
N LYS A 201 -19.98 14.04 0.12
CA LYS A 201 -20.92 14.92 0.83
C LYS A 201 -21.31 16.14 0.00
N LEU A 202 -20.35 16.74 -0.72
CA LEU A 202 -20.62 17.87 -1.61
C LEU A 202 -21.52 17.47 -2.80
N VAL A 203 -21.29 16.32 -3.42
CA VAL A 203 -22.09 15.82 -4.54
C VAL A 203 -23.53 15.54 -4.11
N ILE A 204 -23.73 14.88 -2.96
CA ILE A 204 -25.08 14.59 -2.45
C ILE A 204 -25.83 15.90 -2.15
N ARG A 205 -25.16 16.85 -1.49
CA ARG A 205 -25.76 18.17 -1.18
C ARG A 205 -26.25 18.90 -2.43
N LYS A 206 -25.50 18.84 -3.53
CA LYS A 206 -25.88 19.45 -4.82
C LYS A 206 -27.06 18.77 -5.52
N ARG A 207 -27.40 17.53 -5.17
CA ARG A 207 -28.55 16.81 -5.76
C ARG A 207 -29.85 17.03 -4.99
N THR A 208 -29.77 17.48 -3.75
CA THR A 208 -30.93 17.72 -2.88
C THR A 208 -31.45 19.16 -2.98
N VAL A 209 -30.59 20.10 -3.40
CA VAL A 209 -30.95 21.49 -3.71
C VAL A 209 -31.38 21.57 -5.16
#